data_AF-A0A842LMF4-F1
#
_entry.id   AF-A0A842LMF4-F1
#
_cell.length_a   1.000
_cell.length_b   1.000
_cell.length_c   1.000
_cell.angle_alpha   90.00
_cell.angle_beta   90.00
_cell.angle_gamma   90.00
#
_symmetry.space_group_name_H-M   'P 1'
#
loop_
_entity.id
_entity.type
_entity.pdbx_description
1 polymer ?
#
loop_
_entity_poly.entity_id
_entity_poly.type
_entity_poly.pdbx_seq_one_letter_code
_entity_poly.pdbx_strand_id
1 'polypeptide(L)' 'MDRRSPVPLYYQLKEIFRSWITSGKFEANERFPSETELQKMFGVSRMTVRRALS' A
#
# COMPACT_ATOMS: atom_id res chain seq x y z
N MET A 1 8.58 0.39 5.59
CA MET A 1 7.97 1.70 5.89
C MET A 1 8.64 2.26 7.11
N ASP A 2 8.97 3.55 7.10
CA ASP A 2 9.59 4.23 8.23
C ASP A 2 8.69 5.35 8.75
N ARG A 3 8.26 5.24 10.00
CA ARG A 3 7.40 6.23 10.66
C ARG A 3 8.15 7.49 11.11
N ARG A 4 9.49 7.44 11.12
CA ARG A 4 10.36 8.56 11.48
C ARG A 4 10.82 9.35 10.26
N SER A 5 10.60 8.80 9.06
CA SER A 5 10.89 9.47 7.81
C SER A 5 9.99 10.70 7.63
N PRO A 6 10.49 11.81 7.05
CA PRO A 6 9.66 12.95 6.68
C PRO A 6 8.64 12.61 5.58
N VAL A 7 8.81 11.47 4.91
CA VAL A 7 7.89 11.01 3.87
C VAL A 7 6.59 10.49 4.52
N PRO A 8 5.41 11.01 4.17
CA PRO A 8 4.15 10.55 4.73
C PRO A 8 3.89 9.04 4.48
N LEU A 9 3.27 8.36 5.45
CA LEU A 9 3.00 6.92 5.36
C LEU A 9 2.17 6.53 4.12
N TYR A 10 1.18 7.33 3.73
CA TYR A 10 0.37 7.04 2.54
C TYR A 10 1.22 7.04 1.26
N TYR A 11 2.23 7.92 1.18
CA TYR A 11 3.11 8.01 0.03
C TYR A 11 4.06 6.82 -0.01
N GLN A 12 4.67 6.48 1.14
CA GLN A 12 5.50 5.26 1.23
C GLN A 12 4.70 4.02 0.83
N LEU A 13 3.42 3.94 1.23
CA LEU A 13 2.54 2.84 0.89
C LEU A 13 2.20 2.81 -0.60
N LYS A 14 1.97 3.98 -1.22
CA LYS A 14 1.75 4.13 -2.67
C LYS A 14 2.93 3.61 -3.48
N GLU A 15 4.16 3.93 -3.07
CA GLU A 15 5.36 3.43 -3.74
C GLU A 15 5.52 1.91 -3.59
N ILE A 16 5.16 1.34 -2.43
CA ILE A 16 5.13 -0.11 -2.25
C ILE A 16 4.12 -0.75 -3.22
N PHE A 17 2.90 -0.23 -3.29
CA PHE A 17 1.87 -0.76 -4.20
C PHE A 17 2.29 -0.65 -5.66
N ARG A 18 2.87 0.48 -6.05
CA ARG A 18 3.44 0.67 -7.38
C ARG A 18 4.50 -0.38 -7.67
N SER A 19 5.42 -0.64 -6.74
CA SER A 19 6.46 -1.66 -6.90
C SER A 19 5.89 -3.04 -7.14
N TRP A 20 4.83 -3.44 -6.43
CA TRP A 20 4.19 -4.75 -6.60
C TRP A 20 3.53 -4.90 -7.96
N ILE A 21 2.89 -3.85 -8.47
CA ILE A 21 2.29 -3.84 -9.80
C ILE A 21 3.38 -3.93 -10.87
N THR A 22 4.45 -3.13 -10.74
CA THR A 22 5.53 -3.10 -11.74
C THR A 22 6.41 -4.33 -11.73
N SER A 23 6.53 -5.02 -10.58
CA SER A 23 7.31 -6.26 -10.48
C SER A 23 6.58 -7.48 -11.03
N GLY A 24 5.32 -7.34 -11.47
CA GLY A 24 4.47 -8.47 -11.83
C GLY A 24 4.15 -9.39 -10.65
N LYS A 25 4.15 -8.85 -9.41
CA LYS A 25 3.81 -9.65 -8.22
C LYS A 25 2.36 -10.12 -8.25
N PHE A 26 1.51 -9.38 -8.95
CA PHE A 26 0.12 -9.74 -9.21
C PHE A 26 -0.03 -10.03 -10.69
N GLU A 27 -0.63 -11.17 -11.00
CA GLU A 27 -1.01 -11.51 -12.37
C GLU A 27 -2.11 -10.57 -12.88
N ALA A 28 -2.24 -10.48 -14.20
CA ALA A 28 -3.33 -9.72 -14.80
C ALA A 28 -4.68 -10.29 -14.34
N ASN A 29 -5.57 -9.43 -13.82
CA ASN A 29 -6.85 -9.78 -13.20
C ASN A 29 -6.76 -10.47 -11.82
N GLU A 30 -5.55 -10.61 -11.25
CA GLU A 30 -5.43 -11.05 -9.88
C GLU A 30 -5.98 -9.99 -8.93
N ARG A 31 -6.64 -10.46 -7.87
CA ARG A 31 -7.26 -9.58 -6.89
C ARG A 31 -6.19 -8.88 -6.06
N PHE A 32 -6.14 -7.56 -6.15
CA PHE A 32 -5.36 -6.75 -5.23
C PHE A 32 -5.91 -6.89 -3.79
N PRO A 33 -5.05 -6.90 -2.75
CA PRO A 33 -5.50 -6.99 -1.38
C PRO A 33 -6.49 -5.87 -1.02
N SER A 34 -7.53 -6.20 -0.26
CA SER A 34 -8.52 -5.23 0.21
C SER A 34 -7.93 -4.23 1.19
N GLU A 35 -8.61 -3.09 1.39
CA GLU A 35 -8.17 -2.06 2.36
C GLU A 35 -7.96 -2.64 3.77
N THR A 36 -8.81 -3.58 4.18
CA THR A 36 -8.73 -4.24 5.50
C THR A 36 -7.51 -5.15 5.60
N GLU A 37 -7.19 -5.90 4.55
CA GLU A 37 -5.99 -6.76 4.51
C GLU A 37 -4.71 -5.91 4.52
N LEU A 38 -4.69 -4.82 3.76
CA LEU A 38 -3.58 -3.86 3.74
C LEU A 38 -3.40 -3.17 5.10
N GLN A 39 -4.49 -2.77 5.75
CA GLN A 39 -4.44 -2.23 7.11
C GLN A 39 -3.76 -3.21 8.07
N LYS A 40 -4.14 -4.50 8.02
CA LYS A 40 -3.54 -5.55 8.87
C LYS A 40 -2.07 -5.80 8.52
N MET A 41 -1.72 -5.87 7.24
CA MET A 41 -0.34 -6.09 6.78
C MET A 41 0.62 -4.99 7.21
N PHE A 42 0.20 -3.72 7.10
CA PHE A 42 1.09 -2.57 7.32
C PHE A 42 0.90 -1.91 8.68
N GLY A 43 -0.11 -2.31 9.46
CA GLY A 43 -0.43 -1.72 10.76
C GLY A 43 -0.74 -0.23 10.68
N VAL A 44 -1.40 0.20 9.60
CA VAL A 44 -1.78 1.60 9.34
C VAL A 44 -3.30 1.76 9.34
N SER A 45 -3.78 2.99 9.52
CA SER A 45 -5.23 3.25 9.47
C SER A 45 -5.80 2.96 8.08
N ARG A 46 -7.08 2.57 8.01
CA ARG A 46 -7.82 2.43 6.75
C ARG A 46 -7.76 3.71 5.89
N MET A 47 -7.77 4.89 6.52
CA MET A 47 -7.64 6.18 5.82
C MET A 47 -6.29 6.36 5.16
N THR A 48 -5.21 5.89 5.79
CA THR A 48 -3.87 5.89 5.19
C THR A 48 -3.80 4.98 3.98
N VAL A 49 -4.39 3.78 4.07
CA VAL A 49 -4.48 2.85 2.93
C VAL A 49 -5.26 3.45 1.78
N ARG A 50 -6.48 3.95 2.06
CA ARG A 50 -7.34 4.55 1.04
C ARG A 50 -6.66 5.72 0.33
N ARG A 51 -5.94 6.57 1.07
CA ARG A 51 -5.16 7.68 0.50
C ARG A 51 -3.99 7.23 -0.38
N ALA A 52 -3.41 6.07 -0.10
CA ALA A 52 -2.36 5.49 -0.93
C ALA A 52 -2.90 4.88 -2.24
N LEU A 53 -4.14 4.39 -2.22
CA LEU A 53 -4.85 3.84 -3.38
C LEU A 53 -5.54 4.90 -4.25
N SER A 54 -5.68 6.13 -3.75
CA SER A 54 -6.22 7.28 -4.50
C SER A 54 -5.15 7.95 -5.36
#